data_AF-A0A1G0MYV0-F1
#
_entry.id   AF-A0A1G0MYV0-F1
#
_cell.length_a   1.000
_cell.length_b   1.000
_cell.length_c   1.000
_cell.angle_alpha   90.00
_cell.angle_beta   90.00
_cell.angle_gamma   90.00
#
_symmetry.space_group_name_H-M   'P 1'
#
loop_
_entity.id
_entity.type
_entity.pdbx_description
1 polymer ?
#
loop_
_entity_poly.entity_id
_entity_poly.type
_entity_poly.pdbx_seq_one_letter_code
_entity_poly.pdbx_strand_id
1 'polypeptide(L)'
;MKIEKRDWLFIGVIVVVLGIFVAISGKEKTTPIPNNQMHKIAYETAFRNAPGPDASLFKRAFFKPDKKGAEVFCEPCHKEKGVPFPPNHPAKNRCLFCHKFKQ
;
A
#
# COMPACT_ATOMS: atom_id res chain seq x y z
N MET A 1 -25.94 -15.21 -20.16
CA MET A 1 -25.03 -16.35 -19.96
C MET A 1 -25.70 -17.34 -19.04
N LYS A 2 -25.82 -18.61 -19.44
CA LYS A 2 -26.36 -19.69 -18.62
C LYS A 2 -25.17 -20.38 -17.96
N ILE A 3 -25.06 -20.33 -16.64
CA ILE A 3 -23.98 -20.97 -15.88
C ILE A 3 -24.24 -22.47 -15.91
N GLU A 4 -23.32 -23.23 -16.51
CA GLU A 4 -23.40 -24.69 -16.57
C GLU A 4 -22.79 -25.34 -15.33
N LYS A 5 -23.01 -26.65 -15.16
CA LYS A 5 -22.46 -27.42 -14.03
C LYS A 5 -20.92 -27.36 -13.96
N ARG A 6 -20.26 -27.21 -15.11
CA ARG A 6 -18.80 -27.04 -15.22
C ARG A 6 -18.34 -25.67 -14.69
N ASP A 7 -19.14 -24.64 -14.90
CA ASP A 7 -18.85 -23.29 -14.41
C ASP A 7 -18.94 -23.22 -12.89
N TRP A 8 -19.87 -23.97 -12.28
CA TRP A 8 -19.95 -24.11 -10.82
C TRP A 8 -18.71 -24.74 -10.20
N LEU A 9 -18.12 -25.75 -10.86
CA LEU A 9 -16.86 -26.34 -10.42
C LEU A 9 -15.72 -25.30 -10.49
N PHE A 10 -15.66 -24.51 -11.56
CA PHE A 10 -14.65 -23.48 -11.73
C PHE A 10 -14.80 -22.34 -10.71
N ILE A 11 -16.03 -21.87 -10.47
CA ILE A 11 -16.34 -20.88 -9.43
C ILE A 11 -15.94 -21.41 -8.05
N GLY A 12 -16.25 -22.67 -7.75
CA GLY A 12 -15.84 -23.32 -6.50
C GLY A 12 -14.33 -23.29 -6.29
N VAL A 13 -13.55 -23.62 -7.32
CA VAL A 13 -12.08 -23.55 -7.26
C VAL A 13 -11.60 -22.11 -7.02
N ILE A 14 -12.16 -21.12 -7.72
CA ILE A 14 -11.81 -19.70 -7.49
C ILE A 14 -12.07 -19.28 -6.05
N VAL A 15 -13.24 -19.63 -5.51
CA VAL A 15 -13.61 -19.29 -4.12
C VAL A 15 -12.63 -19.94 -3.13
N VAL A 16 -12.24 -21.20 -3.35
CA VAL A 16 -11.25 -21.88 -2.50
C VAL A 16 -9.90 -21.18 -2.56
N VAL A 17 -9.40 -20.87 -3.76
CA VAL A 17 -8.12 -20.18 -3.95
C VAL A 17 -8.14 -18.81 -3.27
N LEU A 18 -9.19 -18.00 -3.48
CA LEU A 18 -9.35 -16.70 -2.82
C LEU A 18 -9.44 -16.84 -1.30
N GLY A 19 -10.15 -17.85 -0.79
CA GLY A 19 -10.24 -18.13 0.63
C GLY A 19 -8.88 -18.44 1.26
N ILE A 20 -8.04 -19.23 0.58
CA ILE A 20 -6.67 -19.52 1.03
C ILE A 20 -5.83 -18.24 1.07
N PHE A 21 -5.88 -17.41 0.03
CA PHE A 21 -5.14 -16.13 0.01
C PHE A 21 -5.56 -15.22 1.17
N VAL A 22 -6.86 -15.13 1.46
CA VAL A 22 -7.38 -14.35 2.59
C VAL A 22 -6.88 -14.92 3.91
N ALA A 23 -6.87 -16.24 4.08
CA ALA A 23 -6.39 -16.89 5.30
C ALA A 23 -4.88 -16.67 5.56
N ILE A 24 -4.07 -16.58 4.50
CA ILE A 24 -2.61 -16.41 4.61
C ILE A 24 -2.19 -14.92 4.65
N SER A 25 -3.05 -13.99 4.21
CA SER A 25 -2.76 -12.55 4.09
C SER A 25 -2.14 -11.92 5.34
N GLY A 26 -2.42 -12.43 6.53
CA GLY A 26 -1.79 -12.01 7.80
C GLY A 26 -1.93 -10.52 8.13
N LYS A 27 -1.30 -10.10 9.23
CA LYS A 27 -1.21 -8.69 9.63
C LYS A 27 0.03 -8.04 9.03
N GLU A 28 -0.02 -6.72 8.84
CA GLU A 28 1.14 -5.93 8.42
C GLU A 28 2.31 -6.15 9.40
N LYS A 29 3.45 -6.60 8.88
CA LYS A 29 4.63 -6.94 9.69
C LYS A 29 5.64 -5.80 9.81
N THR A 30 5.37 -4.69 9.14
CA THR A 30 6.30 -3.57 8.93
C THR A 30 5.86 -2.37 9.74
N THR A 31 6.82 -1.53 10.14
CA THR A 31 6.54 -0.31 10.88
C THR A 31 5.92 0.74 9.95
N PRO A 32 4.77 1.34 10.29
CA PRO A 32 4.19 2.42 9.50
C PRO A 32 5.04 3.69 9.62
N ILE A 33 4.93 4.56 8.63
CA ILE A 33 5.63 5.86 8.66
C ILE A 33 5.05 6.73 9.78
N PRO A 34 5.89 7.32 10.65
CA PRO A 34 5.42 8.24 11.68
C PRO A 34 4.63 9.40 11.08
N ASN A 35 3.47 9.72 11.63
CA ASN A 35 2.75 10.95 11.28
C ASN A 35 3.27 12.08 12.17
N ASN A 36 4.43 12.65 11.81
CA ASN A 36 5.06 13.76 12.52
C ASN A 36 5.58 14.81 11.53
N GLN A 37 6.04 15.95 12.06
CA GLN A 37 6.49 17.08 11.26
C GLN A 37 7.58 16.71 10.23
N MET A 38 8.51 15.81 10.59
CA MET A 38 9.61 15.38 9.71
C MET A 38 9.13 14.54 8.51
N HIS A 39 8.02 13.82 8.66
CA HIS A 39 7.48 12.93 7.62
C HIS A 39 6.28 13.52 6.89
N LYS A 40 5.80 14.69 7.31
CA LYS A 40 4.61 15.34 6.76
C LYS A 40 4.68 15.53 5.25
N ILE A 41 5.86 15.88 4.72
CA ILE A 41 6.09 16.04 3.28
C ILE A 41 5.77 14.77 2.47
N ALA A 42 6.04 13.58 3.03
CA ALA A 42 5.72 12.32 2.36
C ALA A 42 4.20 12.09 2.32
N TYR A 43 3.48 12.42 3.40
CA TYR A 43 2.01 12.37 3.43
C TYR A 43 1.42 13.38 2.43
N GLU A 44 1.84 14.64 2.51
CA GLU A 44 1.34 15.70 1.62
C GLU A 44 1.59 15.35 0.16
N THR A 45 2.78 14.87 -0.19
CA THR A 45 3.09 14.46 -1.57
C THR A 45 2.23 13.28 -2.02
N ALA A 46 2.08 12.25 -1.19
CA ALA A 46 1.30 11.07 -1.55
C ALA A 46 -0.20 11.38 -1.72
N PHE A 47 -0.72 12.30 -0.93
CA PHE A 47 -2.16 12.62 -0.87
C PHE A 47 -2.53 13.97 -1.49
N ARG A 48 -1.60 14.70 -2.14
CA ARG A 48 -1.88 16.01 -2.76
C ARG A 48 -3.05 16.01 -3.75
N ASN A 49 -3.28 14.87 -4.41
CA ASN A 49 -4.35 14.68 -5.39
C ASN A 49 -5.53 13.87 -4.82
N ALA A 50 -5.62 13.74 -3.50
CA ALA A 50 -6.72 13.03 -2.86
C ALA A 50 -8.05 13.71 -3.20
N PRO A 51 -9.08 12.93 -3.57
CA PRO A 51 -10.40 13.48 -3.84
C PRO A 51 -10.98 14.13 -2.58
N GLY A 52 -11.59 15.31 -2.75
CA GLY A 52 -12.31 16.00 -1.69
C GLY A 52 -13.60 15.27 -1.27
N PRO A 53 -14.27 15.77 -0.22
CA PRO A 53 -15.52 15.19 0.28
C PRO A 53 -16.65 15.18 -0.77
N ASP A 54 -16.61 16.14 -1.69
CA ASP A 54 -17.53 16.42 -2.79
C ASP A 54 -17.29 15.55 -4.04
N ALA A 55 -16.18 14.81 -4.11
CA ALA A 55 -15.87 13.98 -5.26
C ALA A 55 -16.81 12.76 -5.35
N SER A 56 -17.05 12.30 -6.58
CA SER A 56 -17.88 11.12 -6.83
C SER A 56 -17.39 9.88 -6.07
N LEU A 57 -18.32 9.01 -5.68
CA LEU A 57 -18.01 7.76 -4.97
C LEU A 57 -16.97 6.92 -5.72
N PHE A 58 -17.07 6.88 -7.05
CA PHE A 58 -16.11 6.18 -7.90
C PHE A 58 -14.69 6.75 -7.75
N LYS A 59 -14.52 8.09 -7.81
CA LYS A 59 -13.20 8.71 -7.70
C LYS A 59 -12.57 8.46 -6.32
N ARG A 60 -13.39 8.43 -5.26
CA ARG A 60 -12.93 8.11 -3.89
C ARG A 60 -12.55 6.64 -3.73
N ALA A 61 -13.38 5.73 -4.25
CA ALA A 61 -13.14 4.28 -4.13
C ALA A 61 -11.90 3.81 -4.89
N PHE A 62 -11.56 4.44 -6.01
CA PHE A 62 -10.43 4.05 -6.85
C PHE A 62 -9.20 4.98 -6.74
N PHE A 63 -9.20 5.92 -5.79
CA PHE A 63 -8.04 6.77 -5.55
C PHE A 63 -6.84 5.94 -5.08
N LYS A 64 -5.66 6.25 -5.63
CA LYS A 64 -4.38 5.66 -5.24
C LYS A 64 -3.40 6.78 -4.88
N PRO A 65 -2.82 6.76 -3.67
CA PRO A 65 -1.80 7.73 -3.28
C PRO A 65 -0.58 7.66 -4.20
N ASP A 66 0.05 8.81 -4.46
CA ASP A 66 1.31 8.91 -5.21
C ASP A 66 2.50 8.47 -4.34
N LYS A 67 2.59 7.16 -4.13
CA LYS A 67 3.67 6.55 -3.34
C LYS A 67 5.05 6.82 -3.94
N LYS A 68 5.18 6.73 -5.27
CA LYS A 68 6.49 6.93 -5.92
C LYS A 68 6.98 8.36 -5.75
N GLY A 69 6.09 9.34 -5.92
CA GLY A 69 6.42 10.74 -5.70
C GLY A 69 6.84 11.03 -4.26
N ALA A 70 6.22 10.37 -3.27
CA ALA A 70 6.57 10.55 -1.87
C ALA A 70 7.87 9.85 -1.44
N GLU A 71 8.24 8.73 -2.07
CA GLU A 71 9.44 7.93 -1.73
C GLU A 71 10.75 8.70 -1.95
N VAL A 72 10.78 9.72 -2.81
CA VAL A 72 11.99 10.53 -3.10
C VAL A 72 12.51 11.28 -1.86
N PHE A 73 11.65 11.52 -0.87
CA PHE A 73 12.00 12.24 0.35
C PHE A 73 12.59 11.33 1.44
N CYS A 74 12.62 10.01 1.23
CA CYS A 74 13.09 9.06 2.24
C CYS A 74 14.62 8.93 2.26
N GLU A 75 15.25 8.84 1.09
CA GLU A 75 16.68 8.55 0.92
C GLU A 75 17.62 9.59 1.56
N PRO A 76 17.36 10.91 1.48
CA PRO A 76 18.23 11.91 2.09
C PRO A 76 18.43 11.72 3.61
N CYS A 77 17.46 11.13 4.31
CA CYS A 77 17.58 10.86 5.75
C CYS A 77 17.96 9.41 6.07
N HIS A 78 17.33 8.44 5.39
CA HIS A 78 17.54 7.01 5.65
C HIS A 78 18.75 6.40 4.95
N LYS A 79 19.50 7.18 4.17
CA LYS A 79 20.78 6.77 3.57
C LYS A 79 21.89 7.77 3.87
N GLU A 80 21.67 9.05 3.63
CA GLU A 80 22.74 10.06 3.64
C GLU A 80 22.96 10.69 5.01
N LYS A 81 21.89 11.08 5.73
CA LYS A 81 21.98 11.71 7.07
C LYS A 81 22.01 10.73 8.24
N GLY A 82 22.30 9.46 7.99
CA GLY A 82 22.69 8.52 9.04
C GLY A 82 21.55 7.93 9.87
N VAL A 83 20.33 7.79 9.35
CA VAL A 83 19.33 6.87 9.94
C VAL A 83 19.54 5.49 9.30
N PRO A 84 20.26 4.56 9.94
CA PRO A 84 20.58 3.27 9.34
C PRO A 84 19.35 2.39 9.22
N PHE A 85 19.28 1.65 8.13
CA PHE A 85 18.36 0.52 8.02
C PHE A 85 18.86 -0.66 8.87
N PRO A 86 17.96 -1.51 9.37
CA PRO A 86 18.35 -2.73 10.06
C PRO A 86 19.15 -3.66 9.13
N PRO A 87 20.00 -4.56 9.66
CA PRO A 87 20.90 -5.40 8.85
C PRO A 87 20.20 -6.25 7.78
N ASN A 88 18.96 -6.67 8.03
CA ASN A 88 18.16 -7.51 7.13
C ASN A 88 17.14 -6.70 6.31
N HIS A 89 17.35 -5.39 6.13
CA HIS A 89 16.44 -4.58 5.34
C HIS A 89 16.53 -4.94 3.85
N PRO A 90 15.40 -5.12 3.14
CA PRO A 90 15.39 -5.42 1.71
C PRO A 90 15.93 -4.26 0.86
N ALA A 91 16.01 -4.48 -0.47
CA ALA A 91 16.50 -3.48 -1.41
C ALA A 91 15.77 -2.12 -1.29
N LYS A 92 16.53 -1.03 -1.42
CA LYS A 92 16.11 0.34 -1.13
C LYS A 92 15.44 1.03 -2.33
N ASN A 93 14.52 0.34 -3.01
CA ASN A 93 13.88 0.86 -4.22
C ASN A 93 12.44 1.34 -4.01
N ARG A 94 11.69 0.81 -3.03
CA ARG A 94 10.26 1.11 -2.82
C ARG A 94 9.87 1.13 -1.33
N CYS A 95 10.12 2.25 -0.64
CA CYS A 95 9.88 2.37 0.81
C CYS A 95 8.39 2.18 1.19
N LEU A 96 7.46 2.81 0.46
CA LEU A 96 6.01 2.82 0.77
C LEU A 96 5.25 1.58 0.30
N PHE A 97 5.96 0.59 -0.25
CA PHE A 97 5.41 -0.73 -0.52
C PHE A 97 5.21 -1.50 0.79
N CYS A 98 6.24 -1.47 1.64
CA CYS A 98 6.26 -2.13 2.94
C CYS A 98 5.86 -1.17 4.07
N HIS A 99 6.39 0.05 4.12
CA HIS A 99 6.10 1.02 5.18
C HIS A 99 4.87 1.85 4.83
N LYS A 100 3.69 1.41 5.25
CA LYS A 100 2.45 2.12 4.96
C LYS A 100 2.35 3.42 5.77
N PHE A 101 1.58 4.37 5.25
CA PHE A 101 1.19 5.54 6.03
C PHE A 101 0.32 5.10 7.21
N LYS A 102 0.49 5.77 8.35
CA LYS A 102 -0.36 5.57 9.52
C LYS A 102 -1.77 6.02 9.15
N GLN A 103 -2.74 5.09 9.25
CA GLN A 103 -4.17 5.37 9.09
C GLN A 103 -4.72 6.06 10.34
#